data_AF-A0A800GJ56-F1
#
_entry.id   AF-A0A800GJ56-F1
#
_cell.length_a   1.000
_cell.length_b   1.000
_cell.length_c   1.000
_cell.angle_alpha   90.00
_cell.angle_beta   90.00
_cell.angle_gamma   90.00
#
_symmetry.space_group_name_H-M   'P 1'
#
loop_
_entity.id
_entity.type
_entity.pdbx_description
1 polymer ?
#
loop_
_entity_poly.entity_id
_entity_poly.type
_entity_poly.pdbx_seq_one_letter_code
_entity_poly.pdbx_strand_id
1 'polypeptide(L)'
;TLPSPALLDGLEELDLVCFDNIENIAGNSEWEQAFFNFFNLHRDNNKHLLLSAHCPPQFLPIQLPDLKTRMSWGLTLKLKALTEEQQLNALRFKAHDLGFEIPLNVGRFLMTHYARDLPSIWQLLDKIEQETLAEKRKISIPFLKQIMGHH
;
A
#
# COMPACT_ATOMS: atom_id res chain seq x y z
N THR A 1 11.73 4.70 17.13
CA THR A 1 12.70 5.72 16.68
C THR A 1 13.06 5.42 15.25
N LEU A 2 13.20 6.44 14.41
CA LEU A 2 13.65 6.23 13.02
C LEU A 2 15.06 5.61 13.02
N PRO A 3 15.39 4.76 12.04
CA PRO A 3 16.75 4.26 11.87
C PRO A 3 17.72 5.41 11.54
N SER A 4 19.01 5.12 11.42
CA SER A 4 19.97 6.12 10.95
C SER A 4 19.72 6.48 9.47
N PRO A 5 19.86 7.76 9.06
CA PRO A 5 19.79 8.16 7.66
C PRO A 5 20.83 7.52 6.74
N ALA A 6 21.89 6.91 7.29
CA ALA A 6 22.86 6.11 6.53
C ALA A 6 22.20 4.93 5.77
N LEU A 7 20.95 4.61 6.06
CA LEU A 7 20.14 3.69 5.25
C LEU A 7 19.96 4.15 3.80
N LEU A 8 20.14 5.45 3.51
CA LEU A 8 20.09 5.98 2.16
C LEU A 8 21.38 5.71 1.35
N ASP A 9 22.48 5.36 2.02
CA ASP A 9 23.78 5.18 1.37
C ASP A 9 23.74 3.97 0.41
N GLY A 10 24.24 4.18 -0.81
CA GLY A 10 24.23 3.20 -1.90
C GLY A 10 22.89 3.10 -2.63
N LEU A 11 21.78 3.60 -2.06
CA LEU A 11 20.49 3.63 -2.76
C LEU A 11 20.52 4.61 -3.95
N GLU A 12 21.43 5.58 -3.94
CA GLU A 12 21.64 6.50 -5.05
C GLU A 12 22.11 5.81 -6.33
N GLU A 13 22.62 4.58 -6.23
CA GLU A 13 23.06 3.77 -7.37
C GLU A 13 21.90 3.08 -8.09
N LEU A 14 20.76 2.89 -7.44
CA LEU A 14 19.60 2.21 -8.00
C LEU A 14 18.81 3.08 -8.99
N ASP A 15 18.26 2.51 -10.06
CA ASP A 15 17.49 3.28 -11.06
C ASP A 15 16.13 3.76 -10.54
N LEU A 16 15.57 3.05 -9.56
CA LEU A 16 14.30 3.36 -8.92
C LEU A 16 14.39 3.11 -7.41
N VAL A 17 14.04 4.12 -6.63
CA VAL A 17 13.85 3.98 -5.18
C VAL A 17 12.44 4.39 -4.79
N CYS A 18 11.76 3.52 -4.06
CA CYS A 18 10.43 3.74 -3.50
C CYS A 18 10.56 4.08 -2.00
N PHE A 19 10.08 5.25 -1.60
CA PHE A 19 10.05 5.67 -0.20
C PHE A 19 8.60 5.75 0.28
N ASP A 20 8.24 4.82 1.16
CA ASP A 20 6.87 4.74 1.69
C ASP A 20 6.72 5.59 2.96
N ASN A 21 5.63 6.36 3.04
CA ASN A 21 5.23 7.19 4.17
C ASN A 21 6.28 8.24 4.56
N ILE A 22 6.63 9.13 3.61
CA ILE A 22 7.64 10.18 3.78
C ILE A 22 7.35 11.15 4.94
N GLU A 23 6.10 11.28 5.37
CA GLU A 23 5.71 12.01 6.58
C GLU A 23 6.42 11.53 7.84
N ASN A 24 6.88 10.27 7.88
CA ASN A 24 7.49 9.68 9.06
C ASN A 24 8.83 10.33 9.40
N ILE A 25 9.50 10.97 8.42
CA ILE A 25 10.72 11.73 8.66
C ILE A 25 10.48 13.18 9.07
N ALA A 26 9.24 13.67 9.01
CA ALA A 26 8.93 15.06 9.27
C ALA A 26 9.24 15.48 10.71
N GLY A 27 9.87 16.64 10.86
CA GLY A 27 10.35 17.14 12.15
C GLY A 27 11.69 16.57 12.59
N ASN A 28 12.25 15.57 11.89
CA ASN A 28 13.61 15.08 12.13
C ASN A 28 14.58 15.76 11.17
N SER A 29 15.32 16.76 11.67
CA SER A 29 16.23 17.57 10.85
C SER A 29 17.33 16.76 10.16
N GLU A 30 17.84 15.71 10.82
CA GLU A 30 18.88 14.84 10.26
C GLU A 30 18.34 14.08 9.04
N TRP A 31 17.15 13.47 9.18
CA TRP A 31 16.49 12.76 8.10
C TRP A 31 16.02 13.67 6.97
N GLU A 32 15.43 14.83 7.27
CA GLU A 32 14.99 15.78 6.25
C GLU A 32 16.18 16.26 5.40
N GLN A 33 17.33 16.56 6.02
CA GLN A 33 18.52 16.99 5.31
C GLN A 33 19.14 15.85 4.49
N ALA A 34 19.25 14.65 5.06
CA ALA A 34 19.78 13.47 4.37
C ALA A 34 18.93 13.12 3.14
N PHE A 35 17.61 13.08 3.31
CA PHE A 35 16.68 12.80 2.22
C PHE A 35 16.69 13.90 1.15
N PHE A 36 16.84 15.18 1.53
CA PHE A 36 17.01 16.26 0.56
C PHE A 36 18.25 16.09 -0.31
N ASN A 37 19.39 15.72 0.29
CA ASN A 37 20.63 15.46 -0.45
C ASN A 37 20.46 14.26 -1.38
N PHE A 38 19.89 13.17 -0.87
CA PHE A 38 19.57 11.97 -1.64
C PHE A 38 18.64 12.28 -2.83
N PHE A 39 17.57 13.04 -2.62
CA PHE A 39 16.62 13.43 -3.66
C PHE A 39 17.31 14.17 -4.82
N ASN A 40 18.17 15.15 -4.49
CA ASN A 40 18.90 15.90 -5.51
C ASN A 40 19.84 15.01 -6.30
N LEU A 41 20.62 14.16 -5.61
CA LEU A 41 21.55 13.25 -6.26
C LEU A 41 20.84 12.28 -7.21
N HIS A 42 19.72 11.68 -6.78
CA HIS A 42 18.95 10.75 -7.60
C HIS A 42 18.41 11.44 -8.86
N ARG A 43 17.84 12.63 -8.70
CA ARG A 43 17.32 13.41 -9.82
C ARG A 43 18.42 13.85 -10.78
N ASP A 44 19.54 14.36 -10.26
CA ASP A 44 20.65 14.86 -11.09
C ASP A 44 21.32 13.73 -11.88
N ASN A 45 21.24 12.49 -11.37
CA ASN A 45 21.63 11.27 -12.06
C ASN A 45 20.55 10.70 -13.01
N ASN A 46 19.45 11.42 -13.25
CA ASN A 46 18.29 10.98 -14.05
C ASN A 46 17.65 9.66 -13.58
N LYS A 47 17.64 9.43 -12.26
CA LYS A 47 17.02 8.26 -11.63
C LYS A 47 15.62 8.58 -11.09
N HIS A 48 14.85 7.54 -10.79
CA HIS A 48 13.45 7.68 -10.44
C HIS A 48 13.19 7.52 -8.95
N LEU A 49 12.42 8.45 -8.38
CA LEU A 49 11.90 8.34 -7.01
C LEU A 49 10.38 8.22 -7.04
N LEU A 50 9.87 7.22 -6.33
CA LEU A 50 8.45 7.08 -6.03
C LEU A 50 8.23 7.30 -4.54
N LEU A 51 7.44 8.29 -4.18
CA LEU A 51 7.16 8.62 -2.79
C LEU A 51 5.69 8.37 -2.49
N SER A 52 5.39 7.83 -1.32
CA SER A 52 4.03 7.81 -0.77
C SER A 52 3.92 8.76 0.42
N ALA A 53 2.73 9.34 0.57
CA ALA A 53 2.41 10.26 1.65
C ALA A 53 0.91 10.25 1.96
N HIS A 54 0.52 10.45 3.22
CA HIS A 54 -0.89 10.62 3.58
C HIS A 54 -1.51 11.94 3.08
N CYS A 55 -0.70 12.93 2.69
CA CYS A 55 -1.18 14.21 2.16
C CYS A 55 -0.21 14.79 1.12
N PRO A 56 -0.67 15.76 0.29
CA PRO A 56 0.21 16.43 -0.68
C PRO A 56 1.44 17.11 -0.02
N PRO A 57 2.57 17.24 -0.75
CA PRO A 57 3.83 17.76 -0.19
C PRO A 57 3.72 19.08 0.58
N GLN A 58 2.86 19.99 0.12
CA GLN A 58 2.64 21.30 0.75
C GLN A 58 2.06 21.22 2.17
N PHE A 59 1.36 20.13 2.50
CA PHE A 59 0.71 19.94 3.81
C PHE A 59 1.53 19.06 4.75
N LEU A 60 2.62 18.44 4.28
CA LEU A 60 3.49 17.65 5.14
C LEU A 60 4.12 18.55 6.23
N PRO A 61 4.27 18.06 7.48
CA PRO A 61 4.91 18.81 8.56
C PRO A 61 6.45 18.86 8.45
N ILE A 62 6.99 18.75 7.24
CA ILE A 62 8.43 18.87 6.93
C ILE A 62 8.89 20.30 7.26
N GLN A 63 9.98 20.41 8.00
CA GLN A 63 10.50 21.71 8.46
C GLN A 63 11.39 22.37 7.40
N LEU A 64 12.15 21.57 6.63
CA LEU A 64 13.03 22.03 5.56
C LEU A 64 12.20 22.52 4.35
N PRO A 65 12.14 23.84 4.07
CA PRO A 65 11.28 24.37 3.01
C PRO A 65 11.70 23.89 1.62
N ASP A 66 13.00 23.78 1.39
CA ASP A 66 13.55 23.34 0.11
C ASP A 66 13.09 21.92 -0.23
N LEU A 67 13.02 21.01 0.75
CA LEU A 67 12.53 19.65 0.52
C LEU A 67 11.06 19.64 0.09
N LYS A 68 10.20 20.47 0.70
CA LYS A 68 8.80 20.64 0.27
C LYS A 68 8.69 21.11 -1.18
N THR A 69 9.49 22.11 -1.54
CA THR A 69 9.54 22.64 -2.91
C THR A 69 9.97 21.55 -3.89
N ARG A 70 11.02 20.78 -3.58
CA ARG A 70 11.51 19.69 -4.45
C ARG A 70 10.46 18.60 -4.67
N MET A 71 9.80 18.14 -3.61
CA MET A 71 8.72 17.15 -3.72
C MET A 71 7.57 17.66 -4.60
N SER A 72 7.34 18.97 -4.64
CA SER A 72 6.28 19.58 -5.45
C SER A 72 6.63 19.71 -6.94
N TRP A 73 7.90 19.51 -7.33
CA TRP A 73 8.32 19.51 -8.75
C TRP A 73 7.96 18.21 -9.46
N GLY A 74 7.79 17.12 -8.71
CA GLY A 74 7.42 15.82 -9.22
C GLY A 74 5.93 15.70 -9.54
N LEU A 75 5.57 14.64 -10.28
CA LEU A 75 4.17 14.27 -10.50
C LEU A 75 3.52 13.88 -9.18
N THR A 76 2.54 14.66 -8.73
CA THR A 76 1.75 14.35 -7.52
C THR A 76 0.39 13.79 -7.93
N LEU A 77 0.11 12.55 -7.56
CA LEU A 77 -1.17 11.89 -7.82
C LEU A 77 -1.89 11.60 -6.51
N LYS A 78 -3.16 12.01 -6.42
CA LYS A 78 -4.02 11.63 -5.30
C LYS A 78 -4.62 10.26 -5.56
N LEU A 79 -4.24 9.28 -4.75
CA LEU A 79 -4.92 7.99 -4.71
C LEU A 79 -6.33 8.17 -4.14
N LYS A 80 -7.33 7.67 -4.86
CA LYS A 80 -8.72 7.65 -4.41
C LYS A 80 -9.01 6.28 -3.82
N ALA A 81 -9.78 6.25 -2.74
CA ALA A 81 -10.34 5.01 -2.25
C ALA A 81 -11.20 4.37 -3.34
N LEU A 82 -11.15 3.04 -3.41
CA LEU A 82 -12.01 2.26 -4.30
C LEU A 82 -13.47 2.39 -3.86
N THR A 83 -14.39 2.47 -4.82
CA THR A 83 -15.82 2.29 -4.53
C THR A 83 -16.11 0.85 -4.10
N GLU A 84 -17.26 0.58 -3.49
CA GLU A 84 -17.66 -0.79 -3.13
C GLU A 84 -17.62 -1.75 -4.34
N GLU A 85 -18.04 -1.29 -5.52
CA GLU A 85 -17.98 -2.08 -6.75
C GLU A 85 -16.53 -2.39 -7.16
N GLN A 86 -15.64 -1.40 -7.07
CA GLN A 86 -14.22 -1.58 -7.39
C GLN A 86 -13.52 -2.48 -6.37
N GLN A 87 -13.87 -2.38 -5.08
CA GLN A 87 -13.38 -3.28 -4.04
C GLN A 87 -13.82 -4.73 -4.30
N LEU A 88 -15.07 -4.95 -4.71
CA LEU A 88 -15.57 -6.28 -5.09
C LEU A 88 -14.83 -6.85 -6.30
N ASN A 89 -14.56 -6.01 -7.30
CA ASN A 89 -13.78 -6.43 -8.47
C ASN A 89 -12.32 -6.72 -8.10
N ALA A 90 -11.71 -5.92 -7.23
CA ALA A 90 -10.35 -6.15 -6.72
C ALA A 90 -10.25 -7.44 -5.91
N LEU A 91 -11.23 -7.71 -5.03
CA LEU A 91 -11.36 -8.96 -4.28
C LEU A 91 -11.40 -10.17 -5.23
N ARG A 92 -12.26 -10.12 -6.25
CA ARG A 92 -12.42 -11.22 -7.22
C ARG A 92 -11.19 -11.40 -8.11
N PHE A 93 -10.56 -10.30 -8.51
CA PHE A 93 -9.31 -10.30 -9.26
C PHE A 93 -8.19 -10.97 -8.45
N LYS A 94 -8.03 -10.57 -7.18
CA LYS A 94 -7.01 -11.15 -6.31
C LYS A 94 -7.25 -12.63 -6.01
N ALA A 95 -8.50 -13.04 -5.78
CA ALA A 95 -8.84 -14.46 -5.61
C ALA A 95 -8.44 -15.29 -6.84
N HIS A 96 -8.72 -14.77 -8.05
CA HIS A 96 -8.34 -15.42 -9.30
C HIS A 96 -6.81 -15.57 -9.42
N ASP A 97 -6.04 -14.54 -9.04
CA ASP A 97 -4.57 -14.62 -9.01
C ASP A 97 -4.03 -15.63 -7.99
N LEU A 98 -4.78 -15.90 -6.91
CA LEU A 98 -4.52 -16.95 -5.93
C LEU A 98 -5.02 -18.34 -6.39
N GLY A 99 -5.59 -18.45 -7.59
CA GLY A 99 -6.00 -19.72 -8.18
C GLY A 99 -7.40 -20.22 -7.77
N PHE A 100 -8.24 -19.36 -7.17
CA PHE A 100 -9.63 -19.72 -6.87
C PHE A 100 -10.61 -18.62 -7.29
N GLU A 101 -11.88 -19.01 -7.50
CA GLU A 101 -12.91 -18.06 -7.93
C GLU A 101 -13.84 -17.69 -6.76
N ILE A 102 -14.13 -16.40 -6.61
CA ILE A 102 -15.20 -15.90 -5.75
C ILE A 102 -16.41 -15.51 -6.62
N PRO A 103 -17.54 -16.24 -6.50
CA PRO A 103 -18.80 -15.84 -7.11
C PRO A 103 -19.26 -14.47 -6.62
N LEU A 104 -19.93 -13.70 -7.49
CA LEU A 104 -20.34 -12.32 -7.19
C LEU A 104 -21.19 -12.20 -5.92
N ASN A 105 -22.13 -13.13 -5.71
CA ASN A 105 -22.99 -13.17 -4.52
C ASN A 105 -22.20 -13.48 -3.24
N VAL A 106 -21.19 -14.35 -3.31
CA VAL A 106 -20.29 -14.67 -2.18
C VAL A 106 -19.42 -13.45 -1.84
N GLY A 107 -18.83 -12.80 -2.86
CA GLY A 107 -18.02 -11.60 -2.65
C GLY A 107 -18.81 -10.45 -2.04
N ARG A 108 -20.05 -10.22 -2.51
CA ARG A 108 -20.96 -9.23 -1.89
C ARG A 108 -21.25 -9.56 -0.43
N PHE A 109 -21.60 -10.81 -0.15
CA PHE A 109 -21.86 -11.26 1.23
C PHE A 109 -20.63 -11.07 2.13
N LEU A 110 -19.44 -11.40 1.63
CA LEU A 110 -18.17 -11.21 2.32
C LEU A 110 -17.93 -9.73 2.69
N MET A 111 -18.09 -8.82 1.73
CA MET A 111 -17.92 -7.38 1.97
C MET A 111 -18.97 -6.80 2.91
N THR A 112 -20.22 -7.24 2.82
CA THR A 112 -21.28 -6.74 3.71
C THR A 112 -21.09 -7.17 5.17
N HIS A 113 -20.59 -8.40 5.39
CA HIS A 113 -20.59 -8.99 6.74
C HIS A 113 -19.21 -9.06 7.41
N TYR A 114 -18.12 -9.08 6.65
CA TYR A 114 -16.81 -9.42 7.20
C TYR A 114 -15.68 -8.46 6.83
N ALA A 115 -15.80 -7.69 5.74
CA ALA A 115 -14.69 -6.84 5.29
C ALA A 115 -15.15 -5.42 4.92
N ARG A 116 -14.63 -4.42 5.63
CA ARG A 116 -15.00 -2.99 5.44
C ARG A 116 -13.91 -2.17 4.75
N ASP A 117 -12.70 -2.71 4.64
CA ASP A 117 -11.56 -2.08 3.98
C ASP A 117 -10.69 -3.11 3.25
N LEU A 118 -9.81 -2.63 2.37
CA LEU A 118 -8.94 -3.49 1.57
C LEU A 118 -7.98 -4.36 2.42
N PRO A 119 -7.31 -3.85 3.47
CA PRO A 119 -6.47 -4.69 4.31
C PRO A 119 -7.20 -5.90 4.92
N SER A 120 -8.42 -5.68 5.44
CA SER A 120 -9.26 -6.75 5.99
C SER A 120 -9.68 -7.75 4.91
N ILE A 121 -9.99 -7.25 3.69
CA ILE A 121 -10.28 -8.10 2.54
C ILE A 121 -9.09 -9.03 2.24
N TRP A 122 -7.87 -8.51 2.23
CA TRP A 122 -6.67 -9.30 1.92
C TRP A 122 -6.39 -10.38 2.96
N GLN A 123 -6.46 -10.06 4.24
CA GLN A 123 -6.31 -11.06 5.31
C GLN A 123 -7.36 -12.17 5.21
N LEU A 124 -8.59 -11.80 4.85
CA LEU A 124 -9.67 -12.76 4.69
C LEU A 124 -9.48 -13.64 3.46
N LEU A 125 -8.97 -13.10 2.35
CA LEU A 125 -8.64 -13.88 1.16
C LEU A 125 -7.60 -14.96 1.45
N ASP A 126 -6.51 -14.61 2.14
CA ASP A 126 -5.45 -15.56 2.48
C ASP A 126 -6.01 -16.73 3.32
N LYS A 127 -6.89 -16.41 4.29
CA LYS A 127 -7.58 -17.44 5.08
C LYS A 127 -8.51 -18.31 4.23
N ILE A 128 -9.31 -17.71 3.35
CA ILE A 128 -10.22 -18.45 2.47
C ILE A 128 -9.44 -19.37 1.52
N GLU A 129 -8.33 -18.89 0.98
CA GLU A 129 -7.45 -19.68 0.11
C GLU A 129 -7.00 -20.96 0.82
N GLN A 130 -6.42 -20.83 2.02
CA GLN A 130 -5.95 -21.96 2.81
C GLN A 130 -7.04 -23.01 3.06
N GLU A 131 -8.25 -22.57 3.44
CA GLU A 131 -9.37 -23.46 3.72
C GLU A 131 -9.94 -24.11 2.45
N THR A 132 -10.05 -23.36 1.35
CA THR A 132 -10.56 -23.89 0.07
C THR A 132 -9.61 -24.92 -0.55
N LEU A 133 -8.29 -24.72 -0.39
CA LEU A 133 -7.28 -25.69 -0.80
C LEU A 133 -7.31 -26.95 0.08
N ALA A 134 -7.44 -26.79 1.40
CA ALA A 134 -7.50 -27.91 2.34
C ALA A 134 -8.72 -28.81 2.10
N GLU A 135 -9.91 -28.22 1.93
CA GLU A 135 -11.16 -28.95 1.70
C GLU A 135 -11.40 -29.35 0.24
N LYS A 136 -10.57 -28.87 -0.70
CA LYS A 136 -10.71 -29.09 -2.17
C LYS A 136 -12.12 -28.79 -2.70
N ARG A 137 -12.76 -27.74 -2.17
CA ARG A 137 -14.12 -27.34 -2.55
C ARG A 137 -14.20 -25.86 -2.88
N LYS A 138 -15.09 -25.52 -3.81
CA LYS A 138 -15.36 -24.12 -4.20
C LYS A 138 -15.98 -23.34 -3.04
N ILE A 139 -15.66 -22.05 -2.98
CA ILE A 139 -16.22 -21.15 -1.97
C ILE A 139 -17.74 -20.95 -2.18
N SER A 140 -18.49 -20.97 -1.07
CA SER A 140 -19.93 -20.73 -1.03
C SER A 140 -20.28 -19.97 0.25
N ILE A 141 -21.47 -19.36 0.33
CA ILE A 141 -21.89 -18.64 1.55
C ILE A 141 -21.90 -19.56 2.79
N PRO A 142 -22.44 -20.81 2.74
CA PRO A 142 -22.37 -21.72 3.87
C PRO A 142 -20.92 -22.05 4.28
N PHE A 143 -20.04 -22.29 3.31
CA PHE A 143 -18.63 -22.56 3.59
C PHE A 143 -17.94 -21.34 4.21
N LEU A 144 -18.18 -20.15 3.70
CA LEU A 144 -17.64 -18.92 4.27
C LEU A 144 -18.08 -18.76 5.74
N LYS A 145 -19.35 -19.03 6.06
CA LYS A 145 -19.82 -19.00 7.45
C LYS A 145 -19.12 -20.02 8.33
N GLN A 146 -18.80 -21.21 7.82
CA GLN A 146 -18.02 -22.22 8.54
C GLN A 146 -16.59 -21.70 8.82
N ILE A 147 -15.90 -21.19 7.79
CA ILE A 147 -14.55 -20.61 7.91
C ILE A 147 -14.50 -19.48 8.96
N MET A 148 -15.55 -18.64 8.97
CA MET A 148 -15.65 -17.50 9.88
C MET A 148 -16.16 -17.86 11.28
N GLY A 149 -16.93 -18.93 11.43
CA GLY A 149 -17.50 -19.38 12.71
C GLY A 149 -16.56 -20.26 13.55
N HIS A 150 -15.42 -20.68 13.02
CA HIS A 150 -14.38 -21.41 13.77
C HIS A 150 -13.48 -20.49 14.63
N HIS A 151 -13.90 -19.23 14.90
CA HIS A 151 -13.28 -18.31 15.85
C HIS A 151 -14.33 -17.55 16.66
#